data_AF-A0A2S4PSE4-F1
#
_entry.id   AF-A0A2S4PSE4-F1
#
_cell.length_a   1.000
_cell.length_b   1.000
_cell.length_c   1.000
_cell.angle_alpha   90.00
_cell.angle_beta   90.00
_cell.angle_gamma   90.00
#
_symmetry.space_group_name_H-M   'P 1'
#
loop_
_entity.id
_entity.type
_entity.pdbx_description
1 polymer ?
#
loop_
_entity_poly.entity_id
_entity_poly.type
_entity_poly.pdbx_seq_one_letter_code
_entity_poly.pdbx_strand_id
1 'polypeptide(L)'
;MLFSLAKVALTLIVVTKTASTGLEQVQSTLTQPAYYDCGSWIFNENLIQVMLNKMGTDIDILAVPFIELLYDLELGYWKIDIPKDLGTPKSSNHIRQESFFYLILSQSKQIVDVVIQMTNGHYIKCKRVDKSMPQPTNTDQNEYGYECGHDLFSHEVVQMSADLALSNWGRSKLYPAPYHGPLYLPKSDYWIFPLSREMKEHQAGRVPEHTYLVVINPAGKVIDVVAELMQGDYIKCVRTTKVPPDFGPDQDLRLGYSCGLEFFDINHIKRTAKFAMSRMLQKERRLYPKIYKDNSIEGFIFPLLPHGRFYILGHRSYKHFIVTNLNFSFQFAVARTSKGLVPCEESLRGIEVVPLETDDFRCTYSKTNFENERLLELVEIACKSLGTRSKRFPAIYNGPVFNIPGPYLTWPIKPGNTASG
;
A
#
# COMPACT_ATOMS: atom_id res chain seq x y z
N MET A 1 -18.31 -20.80 58.19
CA MET A 1 -17.38 -21.33 59.20
C MET A 1 -15.98 -21.40 58.57
N LEU A 2 -15.02 -20.68 59.17
CA LEU A 2 -13.54 -20.72 59.02
C LEU A 2 -12.95 -20.46 57.61
N PHE A 3 -12.44 -19.26 57.28
CA PHE A 3 -11.16 -18.62 57.63
C PHE A 3 -9.88 -19.35 57.19
N SER A 4 -9.18 -18.78 56.19
CA SER A 4 -7.72 -18.79 55.96
C SER A 4 -7.45 -17.81 54.80
N LEU A 5 -7.08 -16.53 54.94
CA LEU A 5 -6.10 -15.81 55.77
C LEU A 5 -4.63 -16.26 55.57
N ALA A 6 -4.17 -16.24 54.32
CA ALA A 6 -2.75 -16.15 54.00
C ALA A 6 -2.30 -14.68 53.98
N LYS A 7 -1.51 -14.33 55.01
CA LYS A 7 -0.85 -13.05 55.22
C LYS A 7 0.13 -12.75 54.09
N VAL A 8 -0.12 -11.71 53.28
CA VAL A 8 0.92 -11.03 52.51
C VAL A 8 1.32 -9.80 53.29
N ALA A 9 2.52 -9.85 53.87
CA ALA A 9 3.09 -8.80 54.68
C ALA A 9 3.38 -7.56 53.82
N LEU A 10 2.68 -6.48 54.16
CA LEU A 10 2.83 -5.13 53.65
C LEU A 10 4.21 -4.60 54.08
N THR A 11 5.19 -4.55 53.18
CA THR A 11 6.45 -3.83 53.42
C THR A 11 6.26 -2.38 53.00
N LEU A 12 5.80 -1.56 53.96
CA LEU A 12 5.72 -0.11 53.84
C LEU A 12 7.14 0.46 53.88
N ILE A 13 7.74 0.67 52.70
CA ILE A 13 8.93 1.51 52.57
C ILE A 13 8.44 2.96 52.57
N VAL A 14 8.51 3.59 53.74
CA VAL A 14 8.34 5.04 53.89
C VAL A 14 9.59 5.70 53.31
N VAL A 15 9.52 6.07 52.03
CA VAL A 15 10.49 6.98 51.41
C VAL A 15 10.19 8.38 51.95
N THR A 16 11.01 8.82 52.91
CA THR A 16 11.05 10.21 53.37
C THR A 16 11.43 11.10 52.20
N LYS A 17 10.43 11.82 51.68
CA LYS A 17 10.57 12.83 50.63
C LYS A 17 11.30 14.04 51.21
N THR A 18 12.64 14.03 51.16
CA THR A 18 13.43 15.23 51.38
C THR A 18 13.11 16.21 50.26
N ALA A 19 12.43 17.30 50.60
CA ALA A 19 12.21 18.45 49.74
C ALA A 19 13.57 19.10 49.44
N SER A 20 14.18 18.71 48.32
CA SER A 20 15.28 19.46 47.72
C SER A 20 14.67 20.66 47.00
N THR A 21 14.80 21.84 47.61
CA THR A 21 14.45 23.16 47.08
C THR A 21 15.51 23.72 46.12
N GLY A 22 16.37 22.88 45.56
CA GLY A 22 17.38 23.26 44.57
C GLY A 22 17.00 22.83 43.16
N LEU A 23 15.84 23.26 42.64
CA LEU A 23 15.56 23.14 41.21
C LEU A 23 16.22 24.35 40.52
N GLU A 24 17.55 24.31 40.42
CA GLU A 24 18.22 25.08 39.39
C GLU A 24 17.62 24.61 38.07
N GLN A 25 16.85 25.50 37.45
CA GLN A 25 16.30 25.34 36.13
C GLN A 25 17.50 25.26 35.18
N VAL A 26 18.04 24.04 35.01
CA VAL A 26 19.00 23.70 33.98
C VAL A 26 18.34 24.18 32.69
N GLN A 27 18.78 25.35 32.22
CA GLN A 27 18.40 25.89 30.94
C GLN A 27 18.84 24.84 29.93
N SER A 28 17.86 24.02 29.55
CA SER A 28 17.97 23.04 28.49
C SER A 28 18.66 23.74 27.34
N THR A 29 19.91 23.36 27.10
CA THR A 29 20.72 23.81 25.97
C THR A 29 19.82 23.72 24.76
N LEU A 30 19.52 24.88 24.17
CA LEU A 30 18.49 25.09 23.16
C LEU A 30 18.78 24.19 21.95
N THR A 31 18.36 22.93 22.01
CA THR A 31 18.45 21.97 20.92
C THR A 31 17.73 22.60 19.74
N GLN A 32 18.42 22.68 18.61
CA GLN A 32 17.87 23.30 17.42
C GLN A 32 16.50 22.68 17.13
N PRO A 33 15.47 23.50 16.87
CA PRO A 33 14.12 22.99 16.75
C PRO A 33 14.01 22.06 15.55
N ALA A 34 13.41 20.89 15.77
CA ALA A 34 13.06 19.96 14.72
C ALA A 34 11.94 20.53 13.84
N TYR A 35 11.87 20.07 12.59
CA TYR A 35 10.81 20.43 11.66
C TYR A 35 10.35 19.23 10.84
N TYR A 36 9.17 19.31 10.26
CA TYR A 36 8.62 18.30 9.36
C TYR A 36 8.71 18.81 7.92
N ASP A 37 9.38 18.03 7.07
CA ASP A 37 9.44 18.24 5.63
C ASP A 37 8.34 17.42 4.94
N CYS A 38 7.33 18.12 4.44
CA CYS A 38 6.17 17.55 3.78
C CYS A 38 6.19 17.73 2.25
N GLY A 39 7.38 17.76 1.63
CA GLY A 39 7.52 18.01 0.19
C GLY A 39 7.67 19.50 -0.09
N SER A 40 6.63 20.18 -0.58
CA SER A 40 6.66 21.63 -0.80
C SER A 40 6.59 22.48 0.46
N TRP A 41 6.28 21.88 1.61
CA TRP A 41 6.01 22.62 2.85
C TRP A 41 6.91 22.16 3.99
N ILE A 42 7.28 23.10 4.85
CA ILE A 42 8.03 22.86 6.08
C ILE A 42 7.21 23.33 7.26
N PHE A 43 7.05 22.48 8.29
CA PHE A 43 6.37 22.83 9.53
C PHE A 43 7.33 22.74 10.71
N ASN A 44 7.55 23.84 11.42
CA ASN A 44 8.41 23.85 12.61
C ASN A 44 7.68 23.23 13.80
N GLU A 45 8.32 22.28 14.48
CA GLU A 45 7.71 21.55 15.59
C GLU A 45 7.31 22.49 16.75
N ASN A 46 8.12 23.52 17.02
CA ASN A 46 7.79 24.53 18.04
C ASN A 46 6.47 25.27 17.75
N LEU A 47 6.17 25.58 16.49
CA LEU A 47 4.91 26.24 16.12
C LEU A 47 3.72 25.30 16.31
N ILE A 48 3.90 24.02 15.99
CA ILE A 48 2.90 22.98 16.26
C ILE A 48 2.65 22.84 17.76
N GLN A 49 3.69 22.85 18.58
CA GLN A 49 3.55 22.77 20.04
C GLN A 49 2.83 24.01 20.60
N VAL A 50 3.13 25.22 20.11
CA VAL A 50 2.40 26.43 20.49
C VAL A 50 0.91 26.33 20.11
N MET A 51 0.62 25.80 18.92
CA MET A 51 -0.75 25.53 18.48
C MET A 51 -1.46 24.56 19.44
N LEU A 52 -0.85 23.42 19.77
CA LEU A 52 -1.43 22.45 20.71
C LEU A 52 -1.66 23.03 22.10
N ASN A 53 -0.69 23.79 22.62
CA ASN A 53 -0.80 24.43 23.94
C ASN A 53 -1.95 25.44 23.97
N LYS A 54 -2.16 26.18 22.87
CA LYS A 54 -3.27 27.13 22.72
C LYS A 54 -4.62 26.41 22.62
N MET A 55 -4.69 25.26 21.97
CA MET A 55 -5.92 24.44 21.91
C MET A 55 -6.30 23.87 23.28
N GLY A 56 -5.32 23.48 24.11
CA GLY A 56 -5.56 23.04 25.48
C GLY A 56 -6.59 21.90 25.57
N THR A 57 -7.72 22.13 26.24
CA THR A 57 -8.80 21.15 26.40
C THR A 57 -9.61 20.93 25.12
N ASP A 58 -9.56 21.85 24.16
CA ASP A 58 -10.36 21.78 22.93
C ASP A 58 -9.82 20.70 21.96
N ILE A 59 -8.64 20.15 22.23
CA ILE A 59 -8.07 19.04 21.46
C ILE A 59 -9.05 17.87 21.38
N ASP A 60 -9.76 17.54 22.46
CA ASP A 60 -10.70 16.41 22.46
C ASP A 60 -11.96 16.66 21.61
N ILE A 61 -12.24 17.94 21.30
CA ILE A 61 -13.37 18.36 20.46
C ILE A 61 -12.93 18.42 18.98
N LEU A 62 -11.71 18.91 18.72
CA LEU A 62 -11.20 19.15 17.38
C LEU A 62 -10.54 17.93 16.75
N ALA A 63 -9.93 17.07 17.56
CA ALA A 63 -9.23 15.89 17.07
C ALA A 63 -10.25 14.83 16.63
N VAL A 64 -10.05 14.30 15.42
CA VAL A 64 -10.89 13.22 14.89
C VAL A 64 -10.11 11.91 14.87
N PRO A 65 -10.77 10.75 15.11
CA PRO A 65 -10.09 9.46 15.05
C PRO A 65 -9.38 9.25 13.71
N PHE A 66 -8.12 8.83 13.79
CA PHE A 66 -7.28 8.53 12.63
C PHE A 66 -6.97 7.04 12.58
N ILE A 67 -7.63 6.33 11.66
CA ILE A 67 -7.46 4.88 11.51
C ILE A 67 -7.12 4.62 10.04
N GLU A 68 -5.83 4.52 9.77
CA GLU A 68 -5.28 4.42 8.41
C GLU A 68 -4.22 3.31 8.32
N LEU A 69 -3.99 2.83 7.08
CA LEU A 69 -3.03 1.76 6.80
C LEU A 69 -1.60 2.12 7.20
N LEU A 70 -1.30 3.42 7.29
CA LEU A 70 -0.02 3.97 7.73
C LEU A 70 0.34 3.58 9.18
N TYR A 71 -0.66 3.26 10.00
CA TYR A 71 -0.52 2.82 11.39
C TYR A 71 -1.24 1.47 11.59
N ASP A 72 -1.19 0.60 10.58
CA ASP A 72 -1.74 -0.77 10.61
C ASP A 72 -3.22 -0.87 11.02
N LEU A 73 -3.98 0.20 10.81
CA LEU A 73 -5.39 0.32 11.20
C LEU A 73 -5.61 0.16 12.72
N GLU A 74 -4.59 0.46 13.52
CA GLU A 74 -4.71 0.48 14.98
C GLU A 74 -5.60 1.63 15.45
N LEU A 75 -6.29 1.39 16.57
CA LEU A 75 -7.10 2.40 17.23
C LEU A 75 -6.24 3.26 18.16
N GLY A 76 -6.65 4.52 18.34
CA GLY A 76 -6.04 5.42 19.32
C GLY A 76 -5.07 6.44 18.75
N TYR A 77 -4.98 6.53 17.43
CA TYR A 77 -4.44 7.71 16.77
C TYR A 77 -5.55 8.69 16.47
N TRP A 78 -5.22 9.97 16.56
CA TRP A 78 -6.12 11.07 16.28
C TRP A 78 -5.44 12.01 15.29
N LYS A 79 -6.21 12.65 14.41
CA LYS A 79 -5.70 13.68 13.50
C LYS A 79 -6.30 15.03 13.82
N ILE A 80 -5.50 16.08 13.65
CA ILE A 80 -5.90 17.48 13.74
C ILE A 80 -5.40 18.20 12.49
N ASP A 81 -6.23 19.05 11.89
CA ASP A 81 -5.85 19.86 10.74
C ASP A 81 -4.81 20.90 11.16
N ILE A 82 -3.69 20.98 10.43
CA ILE A 82 -2.65 21.99 10.67
C ILE A 82 -2.98 23.24 9.85
N PRO A 83 -3.20 24.40 10.48
CA PRO A 83 -3.35 25.67 9.77
C PRO A 83 -2.14 25.98 8.89
N LYS A 84 -2.38 26.43 7.65
CA LYS A 84 -1.32 26.66 6.66
C LYS A 84 -0.34 27.76 7.05
N ASP A 85 -0.78 28.73 7.84
CA ASP A 85 0.04 29.82 8.36
C ASP A 85 1.15 29.36 9.32
N LEU A 86 1.05 28.12 9.83
CA LEU A 86 2.14 27.49 10.59
C LEU A 86 3.22 26.88 9.69
N GLY A 87 2.92 26.71 8.40
CA GLY A 87 3.82 26.14 7.40
C GLY A 87 4.55 27.20 6.59
N THR A 88 5.78 26.92 6.19
CA THR A 88 6.54 27.74 5.24
C THR A 88 6.68 26.99 3.91
N PRO A 89 6.21 27.56 2.78
CA PRO A 89 6.40 26.93 1.48
C PRO A 89 7.88 27.03 1.06
N LYS A 90 8.42 25.97 0.45
CA LYS A 90 9.81 25.93 -0.08
C LYS A 90 10.00 26.78 -1.33
N SER A 91 8.92 27.07 -2.07
CA SER A 91 8.94 27.89 -3.28
C SER A 91 7.73 28.81 -3.34
N SER A 92 7.95 30.09 -3.59
CA SER A 92 6.91 31.12 -3.74
C SER A 92 6.09 30.96 -5.04
N ASN A 93 6.66 30.31 -6.05
CA ASN A 93 6.14 30.41 -7.42
C ASN A 93 5.03 29.39 -7.74
N HIS A 94 4.72 28.48 -6.81
CA HIS A 94 3.76 27.39 -7.02
C HIS A 94 2.88 27.12 -5.80
N ILE A 95 2.30 28.15 -5.19
CA ILE A 95 1.20 27.94 -4.22
C ILE A 95 -0.05 27.49 -5.00
N ARG A 96 -0.03 26.25 -5.49
CA ARG A 96 -1.17 25.58 -6.10
C ARG A 96 -2.03 25.02 -4.97
N GLN A 97 -3.27 25.51 -4.90
CA GLN A 97 -4.44 24.93 -4.22
C GLN A 97 -4.20 24.39 -2.79
N GLU A 98 -5.26 23.92 -2.14
CA GLU A 98 -5.24 23.63 -0.69
C GLU A 98 -4.76 22.20 -0.43
N SER A 99 -3.47 22.00 -0.22
CA SER A 99 -2.99 20.76 0.41
C SER A 99 -3.39 20.75 1.89
N PHE A 100 -3.89 19.60 2.36
CA PHE A 100 -4.27 19.40 3.76
C PHE A 100 -3.19 18.63 4.49
N PHE A 101 -2.67 19.23 5.56
CA PHE A 101 -1.68 18.64 6.44
C PHE A 101 -2.36 18.31 7.76
N TYR A 102 -2.04 17.14 8.30
CA TYR A 102 -2.64 16.65 9.53
C TYR A 102 -1.56 16.31 10.54
N LEU A 103 -1.76 16.76 11.77
CA LEU A 103 -0.97 16.35 12.91
C LEU A 103 -1.56 15.07 13.48
N ILE A 104 -0.74 14.04 13.66
CA ILE A 104 -1.16 12.77 14.26
C ILE A 104 -0.73 12.76 15.73
N LEU A 105 -1.71 12.52 16.61
CA LEU A 105 -1.52 12.39 18.04
C LEU A 105 -1.77 10.95 18.50
N SER A 106 -1.01 10.51 19.50
CA SER A 106 -1.25 9.25 20.21
C SER A 106 -2.41 9.36 21.19
N GLN A 107 -2.78 8.25 21.83
CA GLN A 107 -3.75 8.23 22.94
C GLN A 107 -3.31 9.12 24.13
N SER A 108 -2.00 9.27 24.33
CA SER A 108 -1.41 10.15 25.36
C SER A 108 -1.28 11.60 24.89
N LYS A 109 -1.89 11.97 23.75
CA LYS A 109 -1.83 13.31 23.13
C LYS A 109 -0.41 13.76 22.79
N GLN A 110 0.51 12.81 22.61
CA GLN A 110 1.86 13.11 22.14
C GLN A 110 1.88 13.20 20.62
N ILE A 111 2.71 14.10 20.09
CA ILE A 111 2.93 14.19 18.64
C ILE A 111 3.59 12.90 18.17
N VAL A 112 2.91 12.19 17.27
CA VAL A 112 3.44 10.99 16.62
C VAL A 112 4.13 11.39 15.32
N ASP A 113 3.40 12.05 14.42
CA ASP A 113 3.89 12.45 13.10
C ASP A 113 3.09 13.64 12.55
N VAL A 114 3.59 14.24 11.47
CA VAL A 114 2.78 15.04 10.54
C VAL A 114 2.58 14.23 9.27
N VAL A 115 1.36 14.19 8.75
CA VAL A 115 1.01 13.44 7.53
C VAL A 115 0.33 14.35 6.50
N ILE A 116 0.45 13.97 5.24
CA ILE A 116 -0.24 14.60 4.11
C ILE A 116 -0.97 13.55 3.28
N GLN A 117 -2.09 13.95 2.67
CA GLN A 117 -2.88 13.09 1.80
C GLN A 117 -2.28 13.00 0.38
N MET A 118 -2.19 11.78 -0.14
CA MET A 118 -1.75 11.46 -1.49
C MET A 118 -2.90 11.50 -2.50
N THR A 119 -2.60 11.45 -3.82
CA THR A 119 -3.63 11.44 -4.87
C THR A 119 -4.57 10.22 -4.82
N ASN A 120 -4.14 9.12 -4.21
CA ASN A 120 -4.97 7.94 -3.93
C ASN A 120 -5.85 8.07 -2.67
N GLY A 121 -5.84 9.22 -2.00
CA GLY A 121 -6.62 9.45 -0.78
C GLY A 121 -6.09 8.75 0.47
N HIS A 122 -4.98 8.01 0.39
CA HIS A 122 -4.22 7.54 1.55
C HIS A 122 -3.25 8.63 2.04
N TYR A 123 -2.51 8.34 3.10
CA TYR A 123 -1.62 9.29 3.76
C TYR A 123 -0.17 8.82 3.74
N ILE A 124 0.73 9.78 3.77
CA ILE A 124 2.17 9.58 3.89
C ILE A 124 2.76 10.50 4.95
N LYS A 125 3.76 10.01 5.69
CA LYS A 125 4.45 10.77 6.74
C LYS A 125 5.35 11.83 6.11
N CYS A 126 5.32 13.01 6.72
CA CYS A 126 6.35 14.01 6.50
C CYS A 126 7.64 13.58 7.17
N LYS A 127 8.77 13.89 6.54
CA LYS A 127 10.08 13.57 7.11
C LYS A 127 10.37 14.53 8.26
N ARG A 128 10.42 14.03 9.49
CA ARG A 128 10.94 14.80 10.62
C ARG A 128 12.45 14.97 10.45
N VAL A 129 12.91 16.21 10.41
CA VAL A 129 14.33 16.57 10.31
C VAL A 129 14.75 17.16 11.64
N ASP A 130 15.56 16.39 12.36
CA ASP A 130 16.29 16.85 13.53
C ASP A 130 17.70 17.23 13.10
N LYS A 131 18.08 18.50 13.29
CA LYS A 131 19.41 19.00 12.89
C LYS A 131 20.54 18.37 13.71
N SER A 132 20.23 17.78 14.86
CA SER A 132 21.20 17.06 15.69
C SER A 132 21.47 15.63 15.23
N MET A 133 20.57 15.06 14.41
CA MET A 133 20.71 13.68 13.95
C MET A 133 21.62 13.65 12.72
N PRO A 134 22.79 12.97 12.77
CA PRO A 134 23.65 12.87 11.61
C PRO A 134 22.86 12.25 10.45
N GLN A 135 23.03 12.82 9.25
CA GLN A 135 22.46 12.19 8.06
C GLN A 135 22.96 10.75 7.99
N PRO A 136 22.09 9.77 7.69
CA PRO A 136 22.53 8.40 7.51
C PRO A 136 23.69 8.41 6.52
N THR A 137 24.80 7.80 6.92
CA THR A 137 25.97 7.65 6.05
C THR A 137 25.51 7.01 4.74
N ASN A 138 26.08 7.45 3.61
CA ASN A 138 25.85 6.86 2.29
C ASN A 138 26.41 5.43 2.25
N THR A 139 25.79 4.54 3.02
CA THR A 139 25.98 3.11 2.95
C THR A 139 25.45 2.63 1.59
N ASP A 140 25.92 1.47 1.15
CA ASP A 140 25.79 0.99 -0.22
C ASP A 140 24.34 1.03 -0.72
N GLN A 141 24.10 1.59 -1.91
CA GLN A 141 22.74 1.90 -2.39
C GLN A 141 21.87 0.64 -2.60
N ASN A 142 22.49 -0.54 -2.60
CA ASN A 142 21.88 -1.82 -2.94
C ASN A 142 21.15 -2.49 -1.76
N GLU A 143 21.29 -2.00 -0.53
CA GLU A 143 20.74 -2.67 0.66
C GLU A 143 19.39 -2.08 1.16
N TYR A 144 18.85 -1.06 0.50
CA TYR A 144 17.68 -0.32 1.01
C TYR A 144 16.43 -0.47 0.16
N GLY A 145 15.30 -0.65 0.82
CA GLY A 145 13.97 -0.43 0.27
C GLY A 145 13.48 1.01 0.49
N TYR A 146 12.23 1.25 0.10
CA TYR A 146 11.54 2.52 0.23
C TYR A 146 10.17 2.33 0.89
N GLU A 147 9.91 3.12 1.93
CA GLU A 147 8.63 3.22 2.63
C GLU A 147 7.88 4.45 2.12
N CYS A 148 6.82 4.20 1.36
CA CYS A 148 5.96 5.21 0.75
C CYS A 148 4.55 5.08 1.33
N GLY A 149 4.24 5.84 2.38
CA GLY A 149 2.97 5.69 3.08
C GLY A 149 2.86 4.32 3.73
N HIS A 150 1.91 3.50 3.31
CA HIS A 150 1.72 2.14 3.81
C HIS A 150 2.36 1.05 2.94
N ASP A 151 3.02 1.44 1.85
CA ASP A 151 3.69 0.54 0.93
C ASP A 151 5.20 0.49 1.19
N LEU A 152 5.75 -0.72 1.08
CA LEU A 152 7.18 -1.00 1.12
C LEU A 152 7.61 -1.55 -0.25
N PHE A 153 8.62 -0.92 -0.84
CA PHE A 153 9.22 -1.31 -2.11
C PHE A 153 10.65 -1.79 -1.89
N SER A 154 11.00 -2.98 -2.38
CA SER A 154 12.38 -3.46 -2.36
C SER A 154 13.23 -2.70 -3.37
N HIS A 155 14.56 -2.73 -3.17
CA HIS A 155 15.52 -2.18 -4.13
C HIS A 155 15.31 -2.74 -5.54
N GLU A 156 15.11 -4.06 -5.65
CA GLU A 156 14.91 -4.77 -6.91
C GLU A 156 13.71 -4.25 -7.70
N VAL A 157 12.58 -4.00 -7.02
CA VAL A 157 11.37 -3.45 -7.66
C VAL A 157 11.62 -2.03 -8.19
N VAL A 158 12.34 -1.21 -7.43
CA VAL A 158 12.68 0.15 -7.84
C VAL A 158 13.65 0.14 -9.02
N GLN A 159 14.67 -0.71 -8.98
CA GLN A 159 15.64 -0.86 -10.07
C GLN A 159 15.00 -1.39 -11.34
N MET A 160 14.16 -2.42 -11.22
CA MET A 160 13.37 -2.95 -12.34
C MET A 160 12.50 -1.86 -12.98
N SER A 161 11.87 -1.01 -12.17
CA SER A 161 11.05 0.11 -12.68
C SER A 161 11.92 1.15 -13.42
N ALA A 162 13.14 1.42 -12.94
CA ALA A 162 14.09 2.30 -13.61
C ALA A 162 14.60 1.71 -14.94
N ASP A 163 14.92 0.42 -14.98
CA ASP A 163 15.33 -0.29 -16.19
C ASP A 163 14.20 -0.29 -17.24
N LEU A 164 12.95 -0.48 -16.79
CA LEU A 164 11.76 -0.37 -17.62
C LEU A 164 11.58 1.05 -18.17
N ALA A 165 11.84 2.08 -17.37
CA ALA A 165 11.80 3.47 -17.82
C ALA A 165 12.78 3.72 -18.98
N LEU A 166 14.01 3.19 -18.88
CA LEU A 166 15.03 3.30 -19.92
C LEU A 166 14.64 2.54 -21.19
N SER A 167 14.15 1.31 -21.05
CA SER A 167 13.74 0.50 -22.21
C SER A 167 12.56 1.11 -22.98
N ASN A 168 11.73 1.92 -22.31
CA ASN A 168 10.56 2.61 -22.88
C ASN A 168 10.87 4.03 -23.36
N TRP A 169 12.13 4.47 -23.26
CA TRP A 169 12.52 5.81 -23.67
C TRP A 169 12.14 6.09 -25.13
N GLY A 170 11.38 7.17 -25.36
CA GLY A 170 10.90 7.56 -26.69
C GLY A 170 9.81 6.66 -27.29
N ARG A 171 9.40 5.57 -26.64
CA ARG A 171 8.38 4.63 -27.15
C ARG A 171 6.98 4.94 -26.63
N SER A 172 6.87 5.42 -25.39
CA SER A 172 5.59 5.75 -24.76
C SER A 172 5.35 7.26 -24.76
N LYS A 173 4.08 7.65 -24.96
CA LYS A 173 3.66 9.06 -24.95
C LYS A 173 3.52 9.63 -23.54
N LEU A 174 3.47 8.77 -22.51
CA LEU A 174 3.18 9.17 -21.14
C LEU A 174 4.40 9.12 -20.21
N TYR A 175 5.23 8.09 -20.35
CA TYR A 175 6.36 7.83 -19.46
C TYR A 175 7.56 7.25 -20.21
N PRO A 176 8.80 7.48 -19.75
CA PRO A 176 9.17 8.38 -18.65
C PRO A 176 8.78 9.84 -18.94
N ALA A 177 8.41 10.58 -17.90
CA ALA A 177 8.00 11.99 -17.99
C ALA A 177 9.02 12.88 -17.28
N PRO A 178 9.27 14.11 -17.76
CA PRO A 178 10.12 15.05 -17.04
C PRO A 178 9.55 15.32 -15.64
N TYR A 179 10.41 15.37 -14.63
CA TYR A 179 10.00 15.74 -13.28
C TYR A 179 9.73 17.24 -13.21
N HIS A 180 8.53 17.60 -12.73
CA HIS A 180 8.14 18.98 -12.47
C HIS A 180 7.69 19.12 -11.02
N GLY A 181 8.60 19.49 -10.13
CA GLY A 181 8.28 19.74 -8.73
C GLY A 181 9.42 20.39 -7.96
N PRO A 182 9.19 20.75 -6.69
CA PRO A 182 10.14 21.53 -5.90
C PRO A 182 11.12 20.68 -5.08
N LEU A 183 11.06 19.34 -5.16
CA LEU A 183 11.97 18.46 -4.41
C LEU A 183 13.42 18.53 -4.93
N TYR A 184 13.59 18.88 -6.19
CA TYR A 184 14.89 18.94 -6.87
C TYR A 184 15.09 20.31 -7.52
N LEU A 185 16.35 20.65 -7.77
CA LEU A 185 16.68 21.90 -8.45
C LEU A 185 16.15 21.86 -9.89
N PRO A 186 15.57 22.96 -10.42
CA PRO A 186 14.99 23.00 -11.77
C PRO A 186 15.95 22.67 -12.91
N LYS A 187 17.27 22.72 -12.67
CA LYS A 187 18.30 22.43 -13.68
C LYS A 187 18.67 20.94 -13.76
N SER A 188 18.11 20.13 -12.88
CA SER A 188 18.32 18.69 -12.89
C SER A 188 17.30 18.09 -13.85
N ASP A 189 17.75 17.65 -15.03
CA ASP A 189 16.94 16.98 -16.05
C ASP A 189 16.48 15.58 -15.58
N TYR A 190 15.75 15.54 -14.46
CA TYR A 190 15.25 14.32 -13.86
C TYR A 190 13.94 13.90 -14.50
N TRP A 191 13.72 12.59 -14.48
CA TRP A 191 12.56 11.95 -15.04
C TRP A 191 11.88 11.14 -13.97
N ILE A 192 10.57 11.00 -14.08
CA ILE A 192 9.74 10.15 -13.24
C ILE A 192 9.17 9.01 -14.07
N PHE A 193 9.08 7.85 -13.42
CA PHE A 193 8.45 6.67 -13.98
C PHE A 193 7.63 5.96 -12.91
N PRO A 194 6.45 5.40 -13.22
CA PRO A 194 5.61 4.78 -12.20
C PRO A 194 6.23 3.53 -11.60
N LEU A 195 6.14 3.39 -10.28
CA LEU A 195 6.50 2.14 -9.62
C LEU A 195 5.40 1.11 -9.78
N SER A 196 5.76 -0.09 -10.21
CA SER A 196 4.89 -1.25 -10.15
C SER A 196 5.63 -2.43 -9.51
N ARG A 197 4.91 -3.21 -8.70
CA ARG A 197 5.40 -4.48 -8.18
C ARG A 197 5.43 -5.57 -9.25
N GLU A 198 4.72 -5.38 -10.36
CA GLU A 198 4.56 -6.38 -11.42
C GLU A 198 5.01 -5.83 -12.77
N MET A 199 5.90 -6.57 -13.46
CA MET A 199 6.36 -6.20 -14.81
C MET A 199 5.22 -5.96 -15.81
N LYS A 200 4.06 -6.59 -15.61
CA LYS A 200 2.94 -6.57 -16.57
C LYS A 200 2.08 -5.32 -16.52
N GLU A 201 2.21 -4.47 -15.49
CA GLU A 201 1.36 -3.28 -15.35
C GLU A 201 1.77 -2.12 -16.28
N HIS A 202 2.91 -2.21 -16.96
CA HIS A 202 3.45 -1.17 -17.84
C HIS A 202 3.12 -1.35 -19.33
N GLN A 203 2.05 -2.10 -19.66
CA GLN A 203 1.60 -2.23 -21.05
C GLN A 203 1.19 -0.88 -21.63
N ALA A 204 1.66 -0.61 -22.86
CA ALA A 204 1.41 0.63 -23.58
C ALA A 204 -0.11 0.94 -23.67
N GLY A 205 -0.48 2.16 -23.27
CA GLY A 205 -1.85 2.68 -23.40
C GLY A 205 -2.70 2.61 -22.14
N ARG A 206 -2.25 1.99 -21.04
CA ARG A 206 -2.89 2.17 -19.73
C ARG A 206 -2.18 3.27 -18.96
N VAL A 207 -2.94 4.29 -18.54
CA VAL A 207 -2.44 5.28 -17.57
C VAL A 207 -2.22 4.52 -16.27
N PRO A 208 -0.97 4.37 -15.81
CA PRO A 208 -0.72 3.62 -14.60
C PRO A 208 -1.35 4.38 -13.43
N GLU A 209 -2.22 3.72 -12.67
CA GLU A 209 -2.90 4.31 -11.51
C GLU A 209 -1.96 4.32 -10.29
N HIS A 210 -0.76 4.85 -10.48
CA HIS A 210 0.29 4.80 -9.47
C HIS A 210 0.51 6.16 -8.87
N THR A 211 0.52 6.15 -7.55
CA THR A 211 0.83 7.29 -6.71
C THR A 211 2.29 7.34 -6.31
N TYR A 212 3.09 6.34 -6.67
CA TYR A 212 4.49 6.27 -6.36
C TYR A 212 5.28 6.20 -7.65
N LEU A 213 6.36 6.98 -7.72
CA LEU A 213 7.15 7.17 -8.91
C LEU A 213 8.64 7.02 -8.53
N VAL A 214 9.40 6.32 -9.35
CA VAL A 214 10.86 6.35 -9.29
C VAL A 214 11.36 7.59 -9.99
N VAL A 215 12.27 8.33 -9.36
CA VAL A 215 12.98 9.47 -9.95
C VAL A 215 14.32 8.98 -10.46
N ILE A 216 14.56 9.15 -11.75
CA ILE A 216 15.80 8.76 -12.42
C ILE A 216 16.49 9.97 -13.04
N ASN A 217 17.81 9.93 -13.12
CA ASN A 217 18.58 10.93 -13.86
C ASN A 217 18.67 10.56 -15.36
N PRO A 218 19.24 11.43 -16.22
CA PRO A 218 19.40 11.12 -17.65
C PRO A 218 20.22 9.86 -17.96
N ALA A 219 21.07 9.43 -17.03
CA ALA A 219 21.84 8.18 -17.15
C ALA A 219 21.05 6.94 -16.70
N GLY A 220 19.79 7.11 -16.27
CA GLY A 220 18.95 6.02 -15.77
C GLY A 220 19.19 5.61 -14.33
N LYS A 221 20.08 6.30 -13.62
CA LYS A 221 20.36 6.00 -12.21
C LYS A 221 19.20 6.48 -11.33
N VAL A 222 18.76 5.60 -10.43
CA VAL A 222 17.76 5.90 -9.39
C VAL A 222 18.30 6.99 -8.46
N ILE A 223 17.57 8.09 -8.36
CA ILE A 223 17.83 9.20 -7.44
C ILE A 223 17.03 9.01 -6.16
N ASP A 224 15.73 8.75 -6.29
CA ASP A 224 14.82 8.60 -5.15
C ASP A 224 13.51 7.92 -5.59
N VAL A 225 12.64 7.66 -4.60
CA VAL A 225 11.23 7.33 -4.84
C VAL A 225 10.38 8.44 -4.24
N VAL A 226 9.38 8.89 -4.99
CA VAL A 226 8.46 9.96 -4.57
C VAL A 226 7.03 9.48 -4.63
N ALA A 227 6.20 10.02 -3.73
CA ALA A 227 4.76 9.87 -3.79
C ALA A 227 4.11 11.14 -4.33
N GLU A 228 3.13 10.99 -5.22
CA GLU A 228 2.32 12.09 -5.73
C GLU A 228 1.27 12.49 -4.69
N LEU A 229 1.30 13.77 -4.32
CA LEU A 229 0.39 14.41 -3.40
C LEU A 229 -0.82 14.95 -4.16
N MET A 230 -1.91 15.20 -3.42
CA MET A 230 -3.03 15.93 -4.01
C MET A 230 -2.52 17.22 -4.68
N GLN A 231 -3.04 17.53 -5.88
CA GLN A 231 -2.69 18.71 -6.71
C GLN A 231 -1.37 18.60 -7.49
N GLY A 232 -0.77 17.41 -7.57
CA GLY A 232 0.38 17.13 -8.42
C GLY A 232 1.71 17.62 -7.85
N ASP A 233 1.77 17.82 -6.52
CA ASP A 233 3.03 17.97 -5.79
C ASP A 233 3.61 16.59 -5.44
N TYR A 234 4.83 16.56 -4.91
CA TYR A 234 5.53 15.32 -4.57
C TYR A 234 6.18 15.38 -3.18
N ILE A 235 6.23 14.23 -2.52
CA ILE A 235 7.00 14.02 -1.30
C ILE A 235 7.94 12.82 -1.48
N LYS A 236 9.12 12.89 -0.86
CA LYS A 236 10.08 11.78 -0.88
C LYS A 236 9.62 10.64 0.03
N CYS A 237 9.76 9.42 -0.44
CA CYS A 237 9.62 8.25 0.40
C CYS A 237 10.84 8.10 1.33
N VAL A 238 10.65 7.37 2.43
CA VAL A 238 11.71 7.14 3.41
C VAL A 238 12.50 5.90 2.98
N ARG A 239 13.82 6.03 2.83
CA ARG A 239 14.70 4.86 2.66
C ARG A 239 14.67 4.01 3.92
N THR A 240 14.55 2.71 3.77
CA THR A 240 14.34 1.80 4.90
C THR A 240 15.06 0.48 4.69
N THR A 241 15.52 -0.14 5.78
CA THR A 241 16.01 -1.53 5.78
C THR A 241 14.89 -2.52 6.10
N LYS A 242 13.66 -2.04 6.32
CA LYS A 242 12.49 -2.92 6.46
C LYS A 242 12.34 -3.72 5.19
N VAL A 243 12.40 -5.03 5.33
CA VAL A 243 12.05 -5.94 4.25
C VAL A 243 10.53 -5.85 4.06
N PRO A 244 10.02 -5.64 2.83
CA PRO A 244 8.60 -5.78 2.57
C PRO A 244 8.13 -7.13 3.14
N PRO A 245 6.94 -7.20 3.76
CA PRO A 245 6.43 -8.48 4.25
C PRO A 245 6.55 -9.48 3.12
N ASP A 246 7.26 -10.57 3.39
CA ASP A 246 7.67 -11.53 2.38
C ASP A 246 6.40 -12.15 1.77
N PHE A 247 6.00 -11.63 0.61
CA PHE A 247 5.06 -12.30 -0.28
C PHE A 247 5.84 -13.27 -1.17
N GLY A 248 6.95 -13.80 -0.68
CA GLY A 248 7.80 -14.73 -1.37
C GLY A 248 7.07 -16.01 -1.73
N PRO A 249 7.58 -16.72 -2.74
CA PRO A 249 7.06 -18.02 -3.15
C PRO A 249 7.08 -19.06 -2.02
N ASP A 250 7.82 -18.85 -0.94
CA ASP A 250 8.13 -19.84 0.09
C ASP A 250 7.02 -20.11 1.12
N GLN A 251 5.83 -19.50 0.97
CA GLN A 251 4.62 -20.04 1.61
C GLN A 251 3.92 -20.94 0.62
N ASP A 252 4.23 -22.23 0.69
CA ASP A 252 3.80 -23.27 -0.25
C ASP A 252 2.30 -23.28 -0.51
N LEU A 253 1.46 -22.74 0.40
CA LEU A 253 0.02 -22.63 0.24
C LEU A 253 -0.51 -21.29 0.77
N ARG A 254 -1.09 -20.48 -0.12
CA ARG A 254 -1.82 -19.26 0.22
C ARG A 254 -3.31 -19.53 0.22
N LEU A 255 -3.94 -19.36 1.37
CA LEU A 255 -5.39 -19.35 1.49
C LEU A 255 -5.95 -18.02 1.00
N GLY A 256 -7.01 -18.08 0.19
CA GLY A 256 -7.65 -16.88 -0.32
C GLY A 256 -8.94 -17.17 -1.09
N TYR A 257 -9.35 -16.20 -1.92
CA TYR A 257 -10.56 -16.31 -2.73
C TYR A 257 -10.23 -16.07 -4.21
N SER A 258 -10.68 -16.98 -5.06
CA SER A 258 -10.62 -16.90 -6.52
C SER A 258 -11.91 -16.28 -7.06
N CYS A 259 -11.80 -15.07 -7.62
CA CYS A 259 -12.89 -14.35 -8.27
C CYS A 259 -12.66 -14.36 -9.78
N GLY A 260 -12.91 -15.49 -10.43
CA GLY A 260 -12.56 -15.69 -11.83
C GLY A 260 -11.04 -15.88 -12.01
N LEU A 261 -10.38 -14.96 -12.71
CA LEU A 261 -8.91 -15.02 -12.92
C LEU A 261 -8.13 -14.38 -11.77
N GLU A 262 -8.78 -13.54 -10.97
CA GLU A 262 -8.15 -12.82 -9.87
C GLU A 262 -8.15 -13.67 -8.60
N PHE A 263 -7.06 -13.61 -7.85
CA PHE A 263 -6.96 -14.24 -6.53
C PHE A 263 -6.63 -13.19 -5.47
N PHE A 264 -7.33 -13.32 -4.34
CA PHE A 264 -7.20 -12.41 -3.21
C PHE A 264 -6.75 -13.19 -1.99
N ASP A 265 -5.55 -12.88 -1.52
CA ASP A 265 -4.97 -13.45 -0.31
C ASP A 265 -5.85 -13.15 0.92
N ILE A 266 -5.99 -14.11 1.83
CA ILE A 266 -6.84 -13.97 3.02
C ILE A 266 -6.37 -12.83 3.93
N ASN A 267 -5.07 -12.54 4.01
CA ASN A 267 -4.55 -11.43 4.80
C ASN A 267 -4.92 -10.09 4.17
N HIS A 268 -4.88 -10.00 2.83
CA HIS A 268 -5.36 -8.82 2.10
C HIS A 268 -6.85 -8.56 2.35
N ILE A 269 -7.66 -9.62 2.31
CA ILE A 269 -9.09 -9.57 2.61
C ILE A 269 -9.34 -9.10 4.05
N LYS A 270 -8.64 -9.67 5.04
CA LYS A 270 -8.75 -9.28 6.46
C LYS A 270 -8.37 -7.82 6.67
N ARG A 271 -7.27 -7.35 6.05
CA ARG A 271 -6.86 -5.93 6.09
C ARG A 271 -7.92 -5.04 5.43
N THR A 272 -8.48 -5.47 4.30
CA THR A 272 -9.56 -4.74 3.61
C THR A 272 -10.82 -4.64 4.48
N ALA A 273 -11.19 -5.68 5.23
CA ALA A 273 -12.32 -5.65 6.16
C ALA A 273 -12.09 -4.67 7.32
N LYS A 274 -10.89 -4.69 7.92
CA LYS A 274 -10.49 -3.70 8.94
C LYS A 274 -10.52 -2.28 8.37
N PHE A 275 -10.08 -2.10 7.13
CA PHE A 275 -10.11 -0.79 6.47
C PHE A 275 -11.55 -0.33 6.18
N ALA A 276 -12.45 -1.24 5.82
CA ALA A 276 -13.87 -0.92 5.69
C ALA A 276 -14.47 -0.42 7.01
N MET A 277 -14.14 -1.09 8.13
CA MET A 277 -14.54 -0.68 9.48
C MET A 277 -14.01 0.72 9.81
N SER A 278 -12.73 0.97 9.52
CA SER A 278 -12.11 2.27 9.78
C SER A 278 -12.79 3.39 8.99
N ARG A 279 -13.13 3.15 7.72
CA ARG A 279 -13.85 4.13 6.91
C ARG A 279 -15.26 4.42 7.44
N MET A 280 -15.95 3.42 8.00
CA MET A 280 -17.27 3.60 8.60
C MET A 280 -17.21 4.49 9.85
N LEU A 281 -16.22 4.27 10.72
CA LEU A 281 -16.05 5.03 11.96
C LEU A 281 -15.76 6.52 11.73
N GLN A 282 -15.10 6.86 10.64
CA GLN A 282 -14.75 8.25 10.31
C GLN A 282 -15.96 9.12 9.90
N LYS A 283 -17.16 8.55 9.71
CA LYS A 283 -18.43 9.25 9.38
C LYS A 283 -18.37 10.25 8.20
N GLU A 284 -17.30 10.27 7.42
CA GLU A 284 -17.21 11.09 6.22
C GLU A 284 -18.25 10.64 5.19
N ARG A 285 -18.73 11.57 4.34
CA ARG A 285 -19.70 11.28 3.26
C ARG A 285 -19.06 10.36 2.22
N ARG A 286 -19.02 9.06 2.50
CA ARG A 286 -18.31 8.07 1.70
C ARG A 286 -19.28 7.13 1.01
N LEU A 287 -18.87 6.71 -0.18
CA LEU A 287 -19.62 5.75 -0.99
C LEU A 287 -19.59 4.34 -0.40
N TYR A 288 -18.58 4.02 0.41
CA TYR A 288 -18.37 2.71 1.01
C TYR A 288 -17.85 2.84 2.45
N PRO A 289 -18.10 1.85 3.31
CA PRO A 289 -18.91 0.64 3.07
C PRO A 289 -20.40 0.92 2.79
N LYS A 290 -21.05 0.04 2.03
CA LYS A 290 -22.51 0.10 1.77
C LYS A 290 -23.21 -1.03 2.50
N ILE A 291 -24.44 -0.81 2.94
CA ILE A 291 -25.29 -1.89 3.45
C ILE A 291 -25.49 -2.92 2.34
N TYR A 292 -25.27 -4.19 2.67
CA TYR A 292 -25.53 -5.33 1.82
C TYR A 292 -26.59 -6.19 2.49
N LYS A 293 -27.65 -6.51 1.73
CA LYS A 293 -28.75 -7.35 2.19
C LYS A 293 -29.15 -8.30 1.09
N ASP A 294 -29.08 -9.58 1.39
CA ASP A 294 -29.63 -10.68 0.60
C ASP A 294 -30.59 -11.48 1.48
N ASN A 295 -31.32 -12.44 0.91
CA ASN A 295 -32.36 -13.20 1.58
C ASN A 295 -31.91 -13.89 2.88
N SER A 296 -30.61 -14.20 3.01
CA SER A 296 -30.03 -14.92 4.14
C SER A 296 -29.01 -14.12 4.96
N ILE A 297 -28.52 -12.98 4.46
CA ILE A 297 -27.34 -12.29 5.02
C ILE A 297 -27.55 -10.78 4.99
N GLU A 298 -27.25 -10.13 6.13
CA GLU A 298 -27.22 -8.69 6.27
C GLU A 298 -25.84 -8.26 6.80
N GLY A 299 -25.28 -7.20 6.19
CA GLY A 299 -23.92 -6.80 6.46
C GLY A 299 -23.47 -5.59 5.64
N PHE A 300 -22.17 -5.52 5.36
CA PHE A 300 -21.57 -4.47 4.55
C PHE A 300 -20.84 -5.04 3.35
N ILE A 301 -20.88 -4.32 2.23
CA ILE A 301 -20.07 -4.58 1.05
C ILE A 301 -19.01 -3.48 0.89
N PHE A 302 -17.77 -3.87 0.59
CA PHE A 302 -16.64 -2.95 0.42
C PHE A 302 -15.75 -3.37 -0.76
N PRO A 303 -15.23 -2.45 -1.59
CA PRO A 303 -14.43 -2.81 -2.75
C PRO A 303 -13.15 -3.57 -2.40
N LEU A 304 -12.88 -4.62 -3.17
CA LEU A 304 -11.68 -5.44 -3.08
C LEU A 304 -10.87 -5.26 -4.36
N LEU A 305 -9.65 -4.75 -4.22
CA LEU A 305 -8.77 -4.47 -5.36
C LEU A 305 -7.64 -5.50 -5.42
N PRO A 306 -7.23 -5.90 -6.64
CA PRO A 306 -6.19 -6.92 -6.81
C PRO A 306 -4.81 -6.38 -6.40
N HIS A 307 -3.83 -7.28 -6.34
CA HIS A 307 -2.42 -6.94 -6.09
C HIS A 307 -2.17 -6.20 -4.77
N GLY A 308 -2.96 -6.50 -3.73
CA GLY A 308 -2.80 -5.89 -2.41
C GLY A 308 -3.22 -4.41 -2.33
N ARG A 309 -3.84 -3.87 -3.38
CA ARG A 309 -4.27 -2.46 -3.41
C ARG A 309 -5.51 -2.25 -2.54
N PHE A 310 -5.67 -1.04 -2.01
CA PHE A 310 -6.81 -0.66 -1.18
C PHE A 310 -7.73 0.35 -1.87
N TYR A 311 -8.98 0.42 -1.39
CA TYR A 311 -10.00 1.29 -1.95
C TYR A 311 -9.61 2.77 -1.88
N ILE A 312 -9.68 3.41 -3.04
CA ILE A 312 -9.41 4.82 -3.27
C ILE A 312 -10.73 5.56 -3.49
N LEU A 313 -10.86 6.76 -2.93
CA LEU A 313 -11.99 7.65 -3.19
C LEU A 313 -12.04 8.04 -4.67
N GLY A 314 -13.07 7.61 -5.39
CA GLY A 314 -13.27 7.96 -6.79
C GLY A 314 -14.42 7.20 -7.45
N HIS A 315 -14.94 7.77 -8.54
CA HIS A 315 -15.99 7.15 -9.35
C HIS A 315 -15.39 6.07 -10.24
N ARG A 316 -15.17 4.88 -9.67
CA ARG A 316 -14.78 3.69 -10.43
C ARG A 316 -15.81 2.57 -10.26
N SER A 317 -16.06 1.87 -11.35
CA SER A 317 -16.83 0.63 -11.30
C SER A 317 -15.92 -0.49 -10.80
N TYR A 318 -16.05 -0.82 -9.51
CA TYR A 318 -15.34 -1.95 -8.92
C TYR A 318 -15.98 -3.27 -9.36
N LYS A 319 -15.13 -4.25 -9.64
CA LYS A 319 -15.52 -5.60 -10.05
C LYS A 319 -15.58 -6.58 -8.89
N HIS A 320 -14.71 -6.43 -7.89
CA HIS A 320 -14.64 -7.37 -6.76
C HIS A 320 -14.93 -6.62 -5.47
N PHE A 321 -15.54 -7.32 -4.53
CA PHE A 321 -15.92 -6.78 -3.23
C PHE A 321 -15.76 -7.85 -2.16
N ILE A 322 -15.54 -7.42 -0.92
CA ILE A 322 -15.76 -8.25 0.26
C ILE A 322 -17.15 -7.98 0.81
N VAL A 323 -17.77 -9.02 1.37
CA VAL A 323 -18.96 -8.93 2.21
C VAL A 323 -18.54 -9.24 3.64
N THR A 324 -18.92 -8.37 4.57
CA THR A 324 -18.70 -8.53 6.00
C THR A 324 -20.04 -8.55 6.72
N ASN A 325 -20.09 -9.13 7.92
CA ASN A 325 -21.23 -8.93 8.82
C ASN A 325 -21.27 -7.48 9.37
N LEU A 326 -22.25 -7.18 10.23
CA LEU A 326 -22.39 -5.86 10.88
C LEU A 326 -21.21 -5.49 11.80
N ASN A 327 -20.44 -6.47 12.26
CA ASN A 327 -19.23 -6.28 13.06
C ASN A 327 -17.95 -6.24 12.22
N PHE A 328 -18.07 -6.08 10.89
CA PHE A 328 -16.95 -6.09 9.95
C PHE A 328 -16.10 -7.37 9.95
N SER A 329 -16.63 -8.48 10.49
CA SER A 329 -16.02 -9.79 10.30
C SER A 329 -16.28 -10.24 8.86
N PHE A 330 -15.21 -10.57 8.15
CA PHE A 330 -15.28 -11.06 6.78
C PHE A 330 -16.13 -12.34 6.70
N GLN A 331 -17.01 -12.42 5.69
CA GLN A 331 -17.83 -13.60 5.43
C GLN A 331 -17.43 -14.28 4.11
N PHE A 332 -17.44 -13.54 2.99
CA PHE A 332 -17.05 -14.05 1.68
C PHE A 332 -16.70 -12.91 0.73
N ALA A 333 -16.00 -13.23 -0.37
CA ALA A 333 -15.76 -12.30 -1.47
C ALA A 333 -16.81 -12.49 -2.57
N VAL A 334 -17.11 -11.44 -3.33
CA VAL A 334 -18.03 -11.46 -4.47
C VAL A 334 -17.46 -10.73 -5.68
N ALA A 335 -17.80 -11.20 -6.88
CA ALA A 335 -17.52 -10.55 -8.15
C ALA A 335 -18.82 -10.01 -8.75
N ARG A 336 -18.77 -8.78 -9.28
CA ARG A 336 -19.86 -8.15 -10.03
C ARG A 336 -19.81 -8.61 -11.48
N THR A 337 -20.90 -9.23 -11.91
CA THR A 337 -21.17 -9.68 -13.28
C THR A 337 -22.36 -8.92 -13.86
N SER A 338 -22.67 -9.15 -15.14
CA SER A 338 -23.91 -8.62 -15.76
C SER A 338 -25.19 -9.17 -15.14
N LYS A 339 -25.12 -10.34 -14.46
CA LYS A 339 -26.24 -10.99 -13.78
C LYS A 339 -26.39 -10.57 -12.31
N GLY A 340 -25.49 -9.75 -11.79
CA GLY A 340 -25.45 -9.37 -10.38
C GLY A 340 -24.15 -9.76 -9.68
N LEU A 341 -24.18 -9.82 -8.35
CA LEU A 341 -23.05 -10.24 -7.52
C LEU A 341 -23.01 -11.76 -7.44
N VAL A 342 -21.86 -12.36 -7.72
CA VAL A 342 -21.62 -13.80 -7.68
C VAL A 342 -20.56 -14.08 -6.62
N PRO A 343 -20.76 -15.02 -5.68
CA PRO A 343 -19.75 -15.41 -4.71
C PRO A 343 -18.45 -15.88 -5.39
N CYS A 344 -17.32 -15.51 -4.81
CA CYS A 344 -16.02 -16.06 -5.20
C CYS A 344 -15.75 -17.37 -4.46
N GLU A 345 -14.94 -18.23 -5.04
CA GLU A 345 -14.61 -19.54 -4.49
C GLU A 345 -13.43 -19.42 -3.52
N GLU A 346 -13.55 -20.00 -2.34
CA GLU A 346 -12.40 -20.18 -1.45
C GLU A 346 -11.42 -21.15 -2.09
N SER A 347 -10.14 -20.79 -2.11
CA SER A 347 -9.12 -21.51 -2.86
C SER A 347 -7.80 -21.46 -2.10
N LEU A 348 -7.12 -22.60 -2.06
CA LEU A 348 -5.72 -22.71 -1.67
C LEU A 348 -4.89 -22.64 -2.94
N ARG A 349 -4.14 -21.55 -3.13
CA ARG A 349 -3.16 -21.46 -4.20
C ARG A 349 -1.80 -21.81 -3.66
N GLY A 350 -1.28 -22.94 -4.08
CA GLY A 350 0.12 -23.25 -3.84
C GLY A 350 1.03 -22.47 -4.76
N ILE A 351 2.19 -22.10 -4.23
CA ILE A 351 3.38 -21.82 -5.05
C ILE A 351 4.28 -23.04 -4.97
N GLU A 352 3.68 -24.23 -4.85
CA GLU A 352 4.41 -25.46 -5.19
C GLU A 352 4.89 -25.26 -6.62
N VAL A 353 6.19 -25.02 -6.75
CA VAL A 353 6.90 -25.11 -8.01
C VAL A 353 6.84 -26.58 -8.34
N VAL A 354 5.70 -27.02 -8.90
CA VAL A 354 5.58 -28.32 -9.51
C VAL A 354 6.75 -28.35 -10.50
N PRO A 355 7.68 -29.33 -10.37
CA PRO A 355 8.79 -29.43 -11.29
C PRO A 355 8.25 -29.31 -12.71
N LEU A 356 8.92 -28.50 -13.54
CA LEU A 356 8.53 -28.37 -14.92
C LEU A 356 8.40 -29.78 -15.50
N GLU A 357 7.21 -30.11 -16.00
CA GLU A 357 7.00 -31.35 -16.73
C GLU A 357 8.06 -31.41 -17.83
N THR A 358 8.79 -32.52 -17.89
CA THR A 358 9.88 -32.72 -18.86
C THR A 358 9.45 -33.64 -20.00
N ASP A 359 8.36 -34.37 -19.81
CA ASP A 359 7.85 -35.36 -20.75
C ASP A 359 6.98 -34.74 -21.84
N ASP A 360 7.08 -35.32 -23.04
CA ASP A 360 6.18 -34.98 -24.14
C ASP A 360 4.75 -35.42 -23.85
N PHE A 361 3.78 -34.62 -24.28
CA PHE A 361 2.36 -34.94 -24.08
C PHE A 361 1.80 -35.72 -25.27
N ARG A 362 1.32 -36.95 -25.01
CA ARG A 362 0.68 -37.79 -26.02
C ARG A 362 -0.83 -37.87 -25.83
N CYS A 363 -1.57 -37.36 -26.80
CA CYS A 363 -3.03 -37.53 -26.85
C CYS A 363 -3.39 -38.96 -27.27
N THR A 364 -3.89 -39.78 -26.33
CA THR A 364 -4.28 -41.17 -26.59
C THR A 364 -5.27 -41.33 -27.76
N TYR A 365 -6.25 -40.43 -27.87
CA TYR A 365 -7.31 -40.53 -28.88
C TYR A 365 -6.86 -40.08 -30.28
N SER A 366 -6.08 -39.01 -30.40
CA SER A 366 -5.66 -38.47 -31.70
C SER A 366 -4.33 -39.03 -32.19
N LYS A 367 -3.61 -39.79 -31.34
CA LYS A 367 -2.22 -40.24 -31.57
C LYS A 367 -1.24 -39.10 -31.87
N THR A 368 -1.61 -37.86 -31.53
CA THR A 368 -0.75 -36.69 -31.68
C THR A 368 0.18 -36.59 -30.49
N ASN A 369 1.46 -36.37 -30.76
CA ASN A 369 2.46 -36.05 -29.74
C ASN A 369 2.74 -34.55 -29.78
N PHE A 370 2.86 -33.94 -28.61
CA PHE A 370 3.26 -32.55 -28.44
C PHE A 370 4.56 -32.52 -27.66
N GLU A 371 5.60 -31.99 -28.29
CA GLU A 371 6.92 -31.82 -27.66
C GLU A 371 6.81 -30.88 -26.46
N ASN A 372 7.51 -31.22 -25.37
CA ASN A 372 7.41 -30.45 -24.13
C ASN A 372 7.86 -28.99 -24.30
N GLU A 373 8.94 -28.73 -25.06
CA GLU A 373 9.42 -27.38 -25.36
C GLU A 373 8.31 -26.49 -25.95
N ARG A 374 7.50 -27.08 -26.82
CA ARG A 374 6.36 -26.40 -27.43
C ARG A 374 5.24 -26.10 -26.43
N LEU A 375 4.98 -27.01 -25.50
CA LEU A 375 3.98 -26.78 -24.45
C LEU A 375 4.41 -25.64 -23.54
N LEU A 376 5.70 -25.57 -23.17
CA LEU A 376 6.26 -24.47 -22.38
C LEU A 376 6.14 -23.12 -23.09
N GLU A 377 6.41 -23.07 -24.40
CA GLU A 377 6.21 -21.86 -25.20
C GLU A 377 4.73 -21.42 -25.18
N LEU A 378 3.79 -22.36 -25.32
CA LEU A 378 2.35 -22.07 -25.26
C LEU A 378 1.92 -21.60 -23.87
N VAL A 379 2.47 -22.17 -22.80
CA VAL A 379 2.26 -21.70 -21.43
C VAL A 379 2.75 -20.26 -21.29
N GLU A 380 3.93 -19.94 -21.81
CA GLU A 380 4.44 -18.56 -21.78
C GLU A 380 3.52 -17.58 -22.52
N ILE A 381 3.05 -17.96 -23.72
CA ILE A 381 2.09 -17.18 -24.52
C ILE A 381 0.75 -17.02 -23.77
N ALA A 382 0.25 -18.08 -23.15
CA ALA A 382 -0.98 -18.07 -22.36
C ALA A 382 -0.83 -17.15 -21.14
N CYS A 383 0.28 -17.25 -20.41
CA CYS A 383 0.62 -16.41 -19.28
C CYS A 383 0.79 -14.94 -19.66
N LYS A 384 1.33 -14.65 -20.85
CA LYS A 384 1.38 -13.29 -21.42
C LYS A 384 0.00 -12.78 -21.84
N SER A 385 -0.92 -13.68 -22.18
CA SER A 385 -2.30 -13.37 -22.61
C SER A 385 -3.29 -13.23 -21.44
N LEU A 386 -2.93 -13.66 -20.23
CA LEU A 386 -3.74 -13.49 -19.02
C LEU A 386 -4.13 -12.02 -18.80
N GLY A 387 -5.41 -11.79 -18.47
CA GLY A 387 -5.95 -10.46 -18.20
C GLY A 387 -6.25 -9.61 -19.44
N THR A 388 -5.99 -10.11 -20.66
CA THR A 388 -6.38 -9.41 -21.90
C THR A 388 -7.88 -9.60 -22.17
N ARG A 389 -8.66 -8.50 -22.15
CA ARG A 389 -10.12 -8.55 -22.30
C ARG A 389 -10.60 -9.00 -23.69
N SER A 390 -9.74 -8.93 -24.71
CA SER A 390 -10.09 -9.24 -26.09
C SER A 390 -9.90 -10.71 -26.45
N LYS A 391 -9.15 -11.48 -25.65
CA LYS A 391 -8.86 -12.88 -25.95
C LYS A 391 -9.84 -13.80 -25.22
N ARG A 392 -10.25 -14.87 -25.91
CA ARG A 392 -11.05 -15.95 -25.32
C ARG A 392 -10.23 -16.85 -24.40
N PHE A 393 -8.91 -16.88 -24.58
CA PHE A 393 -7.98 -17.73 -23.84
C PHE A 393 -6.84 -16.91 -23.22
N PRO A 394 -6.22 -17.39 -22.12
CA PRO A 394 -6.60 -18.61 -21.41
C PRO A 394 -7.97 -18.48 -20.72
N ALA A 395 -8.74 -19.56 -20.70
CA ALA A 395 -10.09 -19.62 -20.15
C ALA A 395 -10.12 -20.48 -18.89
N ILE A 396 -11.00 -20.17 -17.93
CA ILE A 396 -11.18 -20.99 -16.73
C ILE A 396 -11.61 -22.41 -17.12
N TYR A 397 -10.90 -23.41 -16.61
CA TYR A 397 -11.21 -24.82 -16.82
C TYR A 397 -12.41 -25.22 -15.95
N ASN A 398 -13.44 -25.80 -16.58
CA ASN A 398 -14.66 -26.26 -15.91
C ASN A 398 -14.83 -27.78 -15.96
N GLY A 399 -13.73 -28.53 -16.11
CA GLY A 399 -13.75 -30.00 -16.18
C GLY A 399 -13.53 -30.67 -14.81
N PRO A 400 -13.25 -31.99 -14.80
CA PRO A 400 -12.97 -32.75 -13.58
C PRO A 400 -11.84 -32.17 -12.73
N VAL A 401 -11.99 -32.24 -11.41
CA VAL A 401 -10.98 -31.76 -10.45
C VAL A 401 -9.69 -32.60 -10.59
N PHE A 402 -8.55 -31.93 -10.62
CA PHE A 402 -7.24 -32.58 -10.61
C PHE A 402 -6.81 -32.91 -9.18
N ASN A 403 -5.80 -33.77 -9.02
CA ASN A 403 -5.25 -34.11 -7.70
C ASN A 403 -4.54 -32.93 -7.01
N ILE A 404 -4.14 -31.93 -7.80
CA ILE A 404 -3.56 -30.69 -7.31
C ILE A 404 -4.73 -29.68 -7.13
N PRO A 405 -4.72 -28.81 -6.11
CA PRO A 405 -5.71 -27.74 -6.01
C PRO A 405 -5.58 -26.72 -7.15
N GLY A 406 -6.71 -26.29 -7.72
CA GLY A 406 -6.76 -25.27 -8.77
C GLY A 406 -6.56 -23.83 -8.24
N PRO A 407 -6.76 -22.78 -9.08
CA PRO A 407 -7.57 -22.81 -10.31
C PRO A 407 -6.81 -23.22 -11.56
N TYR A 408 -7.53 -23.89 -12.46
CA TYR A 408 -7.01 -24.38 -13.73
C TYR A 408 -7.43 -23.51 -14.89
N LEU A 409 -6.54 -23.36 -15.86
CA LEU A 409 -6.79 -22.64 -17.08
C LEU A 409 -6.61 -23.54 -18.28
N THR A 410 -7.38 -23.27 -19.33
CA THR A 410 -7.31 -23.95 -20.62
C THR A 410 -6.72 -23.02 -21.66
N TRP A 411 -5.88 -23.59 -22.52
CA TRP A 411 -5.37 -22.96 -23.72
C TRP A 411 -5.46 -23.96 -24.87
N PRO A 412 -5.98 -23.55 -26.05
CA PRO A 412 -6.10 -24.45 -27.18
C PRO A 412 -4.72 -24.76 -27.76
N ILE A 413 -4.46 -26.05 -28.02
CA ILE A 413 -3.25 -26.52 -28.69
C ILE A 413 -3.65 -26.94 -30.11
N LYS A 414 -2.99 -26.37 -31.13
CA LYS A 414 -3.21 -26.73 -32.53
C LYS A 414 -2.03 -27.57 -33.05
N PRO A 415 -2.27 -28.61 -33.86
CA PRO A 415 -1.20 -29.32 -34.54
C PRO A 415 -0.50 -28.38 -35.55
N GLY A 416 0.85 -28.39 -35.54
CA GLY A 416 1.71 -27.57 -36.41
C GLY A 416 2.58 -26.56 -35.67
N ASN A 417 3.57 -25.99 -36.38
CA ASN A 417 4.62 -25.16 -35.79
C ASN A 417 4.18 -23.71 -35.47
N THR A 418 2.96 -23.30 -35.84
CA THR A 418 2.51 -21.92 -35.66
C THR A 418 1.92 -21.67 -34.28
N ALA A 419 2.56 -20.81 -33.48
CA ALA A 419 2.14 -20.38 -32.14
C ALA A 419 1.00 -19.35 -32.19
N SER A 420 -0.10 -19.66 -32.86
CA SER A 420 -1.25 -18.75 -32.99
C SER A 420 -2.43 -19.24 -32.16
N GLY A 421 -2.61 -18.62 -30.98
CA GLY A 421 -3.77 -18.76 -30.10
C GLY A 421 -4.85 -17.73 -30.35
#